data_AF-A0A3D4RTV4-F1
#
_entry.id   AF-A0A3D4RTV4-F1
#
_cell.length_a   1.000
_cell.length_b   1.000
_cell.length_c   1.000
_cell.angle_alpha   90.00
_cell.angle_beta   90.00
_cell.angle_gamma   90.00
#
_symmetry.space_group_name_H-M   'P 1'
#
loop_
_entity.id
_entity.type
_entity.pdbx_description
1 polymer ?
#
loop_
_entity_poly.entity_id
_entity_poly.type
_entity_poly.pdbx_seq_one_letter_code
_entity_poly.pdbx_strand_id
1 'polypeptide(L)'
;MLLSLPTWIIHLLTVSEWFAAILFIHRYGSRAQRPQLRWFAYAMIPHLCAGLMLLGFHASSDRILGLLNASRLASVLGSLALFSVTLAMLGWTWPRGRQWVPRLAGGLAAAGLFASLVVGVPRLLGGTDLSSFLSLAQVFYLGFLLLLILVYRRDPSLFSPLTIIGFWFLLVFVAVTIVTTYIATVQLGLPSLPHADVLHGLSESLLSVANLLVALGALQRLRTVDDGMRRFTISRS
;
A
#
# COMPACT_ATOMS: atom_id res chain seq x y z
N MET A 1 18.20 -6.40 21.89
CA MET A 1 17.13 -6.16 20.90
C MET A 1 16.40 -4.90 21.32
N LEU A 2 16.17 -3.96 20.40
CA LEU A 2 15.53 -2.67 20.73
C LEU A 2 14.01 -2.79 20.90
N LEU A 3 13.39 -3.81 20.30
CA LEU A 3 11.95 -4.01 20.32
C LEU A 3 11.52 -4.98 21.42
N SER A 4 10.44 -4.63 22.11
CA SER A 4 9.76 -5.53 23.03
C SER A 4 9.04 -6.66 22.30
N LEU A 5 8.70 -7.73 23.04
CA LEU A 5 7.93 -8.86 22.50
C LEU A 5 6.59 -8.43 21.88
N PRO A 6 5.78 -7.54 22.51
CA PRO A 6 4.58 -6.99 21.87
C PRO A 6 4.87 -6.34 20.51
N THR A 7 5.89 -5.50 20.41
CA THR A 7 6.22 -4.82 19.15
C THR A 7 6.64 -5.80 18.05
N TRP A 8 7.35 -6.88 18.42
CA TRP A 8 7.67 -7.99 17.49
C TRP A 8 6.43 -8.70 16.97
N ILE A 9 5.46 -8.99 17.85
CA ILE A 9 4.19 -9.63 17.45
C ILE A 9 3.48 -8.75 16.43
N ILE A 10 3.41 -7.43 16.66
CA ILE A 10 2.76 -6.49 15.73
C ILE A 10 3.45 -6.52 14.36
N HIS A 11 4.78 -6.50 14.28
CA HIS A 11 5.51 -6.60 13.00
C HIS A 11 5.23 -7.91 12.24
N LEU A 12 5.13 -9.02 12.96
CA LEU A 12 4.78 -10.32 12.36
C LEU A 12 3.34 -10.31 11.84
N LEU A 13 2.42 -9.67 12.57
CA LEU A 13 1.04 -9.48 12.13
C LEU A 13 0.96 -8.60 10.89
N THR A 14 1.64 -7.44 10.87
CA THR A 14 1.59 -6.51 9.71
C THR A 14 2.00 -7.19 8.41
N VAL A 15 3.09 -7.97 8.43
CA VAL A 15 3.54 -8.74 7.26
C VAL A 15 2.59 -9.89 6.90
N SER A 16 2.06 -10.61 7.89
CA SER A 16 1.13 -11.72 7.65
C SER A 16 -0.20 -11.25 7.07
N GLU A 17 -0.72 -10.12 7.57
CA GLU A 17 -1.95 -9.48 7.10
C GLU A 17 -1.80 -8.98 5.66
N TRP A 18 -0.67 -8.36 5.34
CA TRP A 18 -0.37 -7.93 3.99
C TRP A 18 -0.24 -9.12 3.03
N PHE A 19 0.44 -10.19 3.46
CA PHE A 19 0.50 -11.43 2.69
C PHE A 19 -0.90 -12.03 2.45
N ALA A 20 -1.75 -12.06 3.48
CA ALA A 20 -3.13 -12.53 3.36
C ALA A 20 -3.94 -11.67 2.36
N ALA A 21 -3.78 -10.34 2.40
CA ALA A 21 -4.40 -9.44 1.43
C ALA A 21 -4.00 -9.78 -0.02
N ILE A 22 -2.71 -9.99 -0.28
CA ILE A 22 -2.20 -10.41 -1.60
C ILE A 22 -2.87 -11.70 -2.05
N LEU A 23 -2.88 -12.71 -1.18
CA LEU A 23 -3.48 -14.01 -1.49
C LEU A 23 -4.97 -13.90 -1.80
N PHE A 24 -5.73 -13.14 -1.00
CA PHE A 24 -7.17 -12.99 -1.18
C PHE A 24 -7.50 -12.20 -2.44
N ILE A 25 -6.79 -11.12 -2.76
CA ILE A 25 -6.99 -10.36 -4.00
C ILE A 25 -6.65 -11.22 -5.21
N HIS A 26 -5.54 -11.97 -5.16
CA HIS A 26 -5.15 -12.88 -6.25
C HIS A 26 -6.22 -13.95 -6.49
N ARG A 27 -6.67 -14.63 -5.42
CA ARG A 27 -7.72 -15.67 -5.51
C ARG A 27 -9.03 -15.09 -6.01
N TYR A 28 -9.43 -13.92 -5.51
CA TYR A 28 -10.62 -13.23 -5.97
C TYR A 28 -10.54 -12.91 -7.47
N GLY A 29 -9.42 -12.37 -7.94
CA GLY A 29 -9.18 -12.11 -9.37
C GLY A 29 -9.28 -13.36 -10.23
N SER A 30 -8.72 -14.48 -9.77
CA SER A 30 -8.79 -15.77 -10.48
C SER A 30 -10.20 -16.35 -10.52
N ARG A 31 -10.94 -16.30 -9.41
CA ARG A 31 -12.33 -16.82 -9.33
C ARG A 31 -13.32 -15.96 -10.11
N ALA A 32 -13.16 -14.64 -10.04
CA ALA A 32 -14.01 -13.69 -10.75
C ALA A 32 -13.65 -13.50 -12.23
N GLN A 33 -12.60 -14.19 -12.74
CA GLN A 33 -12.08 -14.00 -14.10
C GLN A 33 -11.71 -12.53 -14.39
N ARG A 34 -11.15 -11.84 -13.39
CA ARG A 34 -10.71 -10.43 -13.47
C ARG A 34 -9.17 -10.37 -13.43
N PRO A 35 -8.47 -10.45 -14.57
CA PRO A 35 -7.01 -10.48 -14.60
C PRO A 35 -6.36 -9.22 -14.01
N GLN A 36 -7.01 -8.06 -14.08
CA GLN A 36 -6.53 -6.85 -13.42
C GLN A 36 -6.26 -7.03 -11.91
N LEU A 37 -7.07 -7.81 -11.20
CA LEU A 37 -6.88 -8.02 -9.77
C LEU A 37 -5.68 -8.91 -9.46
N ARG A 38 -5.34 -9.84 -10.37
CA ARG A 38 -4.13 -10.65 -10.24
C ARG A 38 -2.87 -9.79 -10.39
N TRP A 39 -2.86 -8.91 -11.39
CA TRP A 39 -1.78 -7.94 -11.56
C TRP A 39 -1.68 -6.98 -10.38
N PHE A 40 -2.81 -6.53 -9.85
CA PHE A 40 -2.85 -5.72 -8.63
C PHE A 40 -2.22 -6.45 -7.44
N ALA A 41 -2.55 -7.72 -7.22
CA ALA A 41 -1.94 -8.53 -6.17
C ALA A 41 -0.43 -8.69 -6.35
N TYR A 42 0.07 -8.85 -7.58
CA TYR A 42 1.52 -8.92 -7.82
C TYR A 42 2.22 -7.58 -7.57
N ALA A 43 1.57 -6.47 -7.88
CA ALA A 43 2.09 -5.13 -7.61
C ALA A 43 2.26 -4.83 -6.10
N MET A 44 1.58 -5.59 -5.23
CA MET A 44 1.73 -5.49 -3.77
C MET A 44 2.95 -6.24 -3.22
N ILE A 45 3.56 -7.17 -3.99
CA ILE A 45 4.66 -8.02 -3.52
C ILE A 45 5.92 -7.23 -3.12
N PRO A 46 6.35 -6.16 -3.84
CA PRO A 46 7.52 -5.42 -3.41
C PRO A 46 7.36 -4.80 -2.00
N HIS A 47 6.15 -4.38 -1.61
CA HIS A 47 5.87 -3.93 -0.24
C HIS A 47 5.96 -5.06 0.79
N LEU A 48 5.59 -6.30 0.42
CA LEU A 48 5.81 -7.47 1.28
C LEU A 48 7.31 -7.71 1.50
N CYS A 49 8.10 -7.66 0.43
CA CYS A 49 9.56 -7.79 0.51
C CYS A 49 10.16 -6.67 1.38
N ALA A 50 9.65 -5.45 1.26
CA ALA A 50 10.08 -4.33 2.09
C ALA A 50 9.86 -4.61 3.57
N GLY A 51 8.68 -5.11 3.96
CA GLY A 51 8.38 -5.51 5.34
C GLY A 51 9.31 -6.61 5.85
N LEU A 52 9.49 -7.68 5.06
CA LEU A 52 10.40 -8.78 5.41
C LEU A 52 11.86 -8.33 5.61
N MET A 53 12.34 -7.43 4.75
CA MET A 53 13.67 -6.83 4.89
C MET A 53 13.79 -5.97 6.15
N LEU A 54 12.74 -5.23 6.52
CA LEU A 54 12.70 -4.43 7.74
C LEU A 54 12.68 -5.30 9.00
N LEU A 55 11.92 -6.41 9.00
CA LEU A 55 12.01 -7.43 10.05
C LEU A 55 13.42 -8.01 10.16
N GLY A 56 14.06 -8.31 9.03
CA GLY A 56 15.46 -8.77 9.01
C GLY A 56 16.43 -7.73 9.59
N PHE A 57 16.21 -6.45 9.31
CA PHE A 57 16.98 -5.36 9.90
C PHE A 57 16.84 -5.33 11.43
N HIS A 58 15.62 -5.42 11.95
CA HIS A 58 15.38 -5.47 13.39
C HIS A 58 15.91 -6.74 14.06
N ALA A 59 15.80 -7.89 13.38
CA ALA A 59 16.40 -9.15 13.82
C ALA A 59 17.93 -9.03 13.96
N SER A 60 18.57 -8.23 13.11
CA SER A 60 20.00 -7.92 13.16
C SER A 60 20.39 -6.91 14.26
N SER A 61 19.46 -6.56 15.15
CA SER A 61 19.63 -5.46 16.13
C SER A 61 20.01 -4.14 15.47
N ASP A 62 19.35 -3.84 14.34
CA ASP A 62 19.49 -2.60 13.58
C ASP A 62 20.91 -2.35 13.01
N ARG A 63 21.71 -3.41 12.80
CA ARG A 63 23.12 -3.30 12.36
C ARG A 63 23.30 -3.36 10.84
N ILE A 64 22.46 -4.12 10.13
CA ILE A 64 22.65 -4.38 8.70
C ILE A 64 21.94 -3.29 7.88
N LEU A 65 22.61 -2.15 7.70
CA LEU A 65 22.07 -1.01 6.94
C LEU A 65 21.64 -1.36 5.51
N GLY A 66 22.27 -2.39 4.91
CA GLY A 66 21.88 -2.91 3.60
C GLY A 66 20.42 -3.39 3.53
N LEU A 67 19.92 -4.05 4.59
CA LEU A 67 18.53 -4.51 4.67
C LEU A 67 17.56 -3.32 4.75
N LEU A 68 17.90 -2.30 5.53
CA LEU A 68 17.11 -1.07 5.63
C LEU A 68 17.04 -0.33 4.29
N ASN A 69 18.16 -0.20 3.58
CA ASN A 69 18.19 0.44 2.26
C ASN A 69 17.44 -0.36 1.20
N ALA A 70 17.56 -1.69 1.22
CA ALA A 70 16.82 -2.56 0.31
C ALA A 70 15.31 -2.50 0.58
N SER A 71 14.91 -2.45 1.86
CA SER A 71 13.52 -2.27 2.28
C SER A 71 12.93 -0.98 1.69
N ARG A 72 13.65 0.14 1.82
CA ARG A 72 13.24 1.44 1.26
C ARG A 72 13.08 1.40 -0.27
N LEU A 73 14.02 0.76 -0.97
CA LEU A 73 13.93 0.59 -2.43
C LEU A 73 12.70 -0.26 -2.81
N ALA A 74 12.47 -1.36 -2.12
CA ALA A 74 11.33 -2.23 -2.34
C ALA A 74 10.00 -1.50 -2.09
N SER A 75 9.93 -0.59 -1.10
CA SER A 75 8.77 0.28 -0.88
C SER A 75 8.51 1.25 -2.04
N VAL A 76 9.56 1.87 -2.60
CA VAL A 76 9.43 2.74 -3.79
C VAL A 76 8.89 1.94 -4.97
N LEU A 77 9.46 0.76 -5.23
CA LEU A 77 9.04 -0.13 -6.30
C LEU A 77 7.59 -0.59 -6.11
N GLY A 78 7.19 -0.88 -4.87
CA GLY A 78 5.82 -1.29 -4.52
C GLY A 78 4.81 -0.18 -4.79
N SER A 79 5.09 1.05 -4.35
CA SER A 79 4.20 2.18 -4.61
C SER A 79 4.10 2.50 -6.10
N LEU A 80 5.23 2.45 -6.83
CA LEU A 80 5.24 2.65 -8.28
C LEU A 80 4.45 1.55 -9.01
N ALA A 81 4.59 0.29 -8.59
CA ALA A 81 3.86 -0.83 -9.18
C ALA A 81 2.34 -0.69 -8.95
N LEU A 82 1.92 -0.36 -7.72
CA LEU A 82 0.52 -0.09 -7.37
C LEU A 82 -0.05 1.08 -8.17
N PHE A 83 0.70 2.16 -8.30
CA PHE A 83 0.32 3.30 -9.14
C PHE A 83 0.11 2.87 -10.60
N SER A 84 1.10 2.18 -11.17
CA SER A 84 1.12 1.78 -12.59
C SER A 84 -0.01 0.81 -12.93
N VAL A 85 -0.25 -0.21 -12.09
CA VAL A 85 -1.31 -1.18 -12.32
C VAL A 85 -2.69 -0.54 -12.15
N THR A 86 -2.87 0.34 -11.16
CA THR A 86 -4.16 1.02 -10.94
C THR A 86 -4.47 2.00 -12.08
N LEU A 87 -3.44 2.66 -12.62
CA LEU A 87 -3.56 3.45 -13.84
C LEU A 87 -4.00 2.58 -15.03
N ALA A 88 -3.40 1.41 -15.21
CA ALA A 88 -3.78 0.46 -16.26
C ALA A 88 -5.22 -0.07 -16.09
N MET A 89 -5.69 -0.24 -14.85
CA MET A 89 -7.07 -0.66 -14.55
C MET A 89 -8.13 0.33 -15.03
N LEU A 90 -7.82 1.63 -15.11
CA LEU A 90 -8.71 2.62 -15.73
C LEU A 90 -8.89 2.37 -17.23
N GLY A 91 -7.87 1.87 -17.91
CA GLY A 91 -7.96 1.43 -19.31
C GLY A 91 -8.87 0.21 -19.48
N TRP A 92 -8.81 -0.73 -18.54
CA TRP A 92 -9.58 -1.98 -18.57
C TRP A 92 -11.08 -1.76 -18.34
N THR A 93 -11.45 -0.76 -17.53
CA THR A 93 -12.83 -0.44 -17.17
C THR A 93 -13.52 0.48 -18.20
N TRP A 94 -12.84 0.89 -19.27
CA TRP A 94 -13.38 1.85 -20.23
C TRP A 94 -14.15 1.17 -21.39
N PRO A 95 -15.35 1.64 -21.76
CA PRO A 95 -16.08 1.12 -22.91
C PRO A 95 -15.30 1.30 -24.22
N ARG A 96 -15.09 0.20 -24.96
CA ARG A 96 -14.48 0.21 -26.31
C ARG A 96 -15.34 1.04 -27.27
N GLY A 97 -15.15 2.36 -27.30
CA GLY A 97 -15.90 3.22 -28.22
C GLY A 97 -15.79 4.75 -28.08
N ARG A 98 -15.28 5.32 -26.98
CA ARG A 98 -15.29 6.80 -26.79
C ARG A 98 -13.90 7.39 -26.59
N GLN A 99 -13.53 8.32 -27.49
CA GLN A 99 -12.17 8.52 -28.00
C GLN A 99 -11.40 9.73 -27.39
N TRP A 100 -10.30 9.43 -26.70
CA TRP A 100 -8.93 10.00 -26.78
C TRP A 100 -8.66 11.46 -26.31
N VAL A 101 -9.54 12.44 -26.53
CA VAL A 101 -9.25 13.85 -26.19
C VAL A 101 -9.24 14.14 -24.66
N PRO A 102 -10.15 13.57 -23.85
CA PRO A 102 -10.10 13.74 -22.39
C PRO A 102 -8.97 12.93 -21.73
N ARG A 103 -8.38 11.95 -22.45
CA ARG A 103 -7.38 11.00 -21.93
C ARG A 103 -5.98 11.59 -21.85
N LEU A 104 -5.60 12.40 -22.84
CA LEU A 104 -4.38 13.19 -22.74
C LEU A 104 -4.56 14.31 -21.73
N ALA A 105 -5.67 15.05 -21.77
CA ALA A 105 -5.87 16.17 -20.83
C ALA A 105 -5.92 15.72 -19.35
N GLY A 106 -6.68 14.67 -19.01
CA GLY A 106 -6.76 14.15 -17.63
C GLY A 106 -5.49 13.41 -17.19
N GLY A 107 -4.88 12.64 -18.10
CA GLY A 107 -3.62 11.96 -17.83
C GLY A 107 -2.44 12.93 -17.69
N LEU A 108 -2.36 13.96 -18.52
CA LEU A 108 -1.36 15.04 -18.45
C LEU A 108 -1.62 16.00 -17.30
N ALA A 109 -2.88 16.25 -16.91
CA ALA A 109 -3.19 17.03 -15.71
C ALA A 109 -2.84 16.25 -14.44
N ALA A 110 -3.15 14.95 -14.38
CA ALA A 110 -2.75 14.10 -13.26
C ALA A 110 -1.23 13.89 -13.21
N ALA A 111 -0.58 13.64 -14.35
CA ALA A 111 0.87 13.53 -14.47
C ALA A 111 1.57 14.87 -14.22
N GLY A 112 0.94 15.98 -14.61
CA GLY A 112 1.41 17.34 -14.36
C GLY A 112 1.31 17.72 -12.89
N LEU A 113 0.18 17.47 -12.23
CA LEU A 113 0.02 17.64 -10.79
C LEU A 113 0.97 16.73 -10.01
N PHE A 114 1.10 15.48 -10.45
CA PHE A 114 2.06 14.53 -9.90
C PHE A 114 3.50 15.01 -10.07
N ALA A 115 3.91 15.45 -11.27
CA ALA A 115 5.24 16.00 -11.51
C ALA A 115 5.48 17.30 -10.73
N SER A 116 4.47 18.16 -10.58
CA SER A 116 4.54 19.38 -9.75
C SER A 116 4.72 19.07 -8.27
N LEU A 117 4.11 17.98 -7.76
CA LEU A 117 4.32 17.53 -6.38
C LEU A 117 5.65 16.80 -6.20
N VAL A 118 6.08 15.96 -7.16
CA VAL A 118 7.36 15.23 -7.14
C VAL A 118 8.57 16.14 -7.33
N VAL A 119 8.50 17.09 -8.26
CA VAL A 119 9.63 17.98 -8.61
C VAL A 119 9.57 19.27 -7.78
N GLY A 120 8.38 19.78 -7.49
CA GLY A 120 8.20 21.06 -6.80
C GLY A 120 8.45 21.00 -5.30
N VAL A 121 7.98 19.96 -4.60
CA VAL A 121 8.10 19.87 -3.14
C VAL A 121 9.57 19.69 -2.68
N PRO A 122 10.39 18.81 -3.30
CA PRO A 122 11.79 18.69 -2.92
C PRO A 122 12.66 19.90 -3.31
N ARG A 123 12.31 20.61 -4.39
CA ARG A 123 13.03 21.84 -4.82
C ARG A 123 12.67 23.06 -3.97
N LEU A 124 11.45 23.14 -3.43
CA LEU A 124 11.08 24.16 -2.44
C LEU A 124 11.72 23.92 -1.07
N LEU A 125 12.16 22.68 -0.78
CA LEU A 125 12.71 22.27 0.52
C LEU A 125 14.22 21.94 0.48
N GLY A 126 14.89 22.08 -0.67
CA GLY A 126 16.35 22.09 -0.78
C GLY A 126 17.10 20.76 -0.55
N GLY A 127 16.47 19.59 -0.76
CA GLY A 127 17.08 18.29 -0.44
C GLY A 127 17.64 17.52 -1.64
N THR A 128 18.94 17.18 -1.65
CA THR A 128 19.60 16.32 -2.65
C THR A 128 20.06 14.96 -2.10
N ASP A 129 19.40 14.42 -1.07
CA ASP A 129 19.81 13.19 -0.36
C ASP A 129 18.76 12.06 -0.42
N LEU A 130 19.06 10.94 0.26
CA LEU A 130 18.26 9.72 0.48
C LEU A 130 16.78 9.98 0.86
N SER A 131 16.48 11.19 1.36
CA SER A 131 15.12 11.74 1.55
C SER A 131 14.28 11.75 0.27
N SER A 132 14.92 11.84 -0.90
CA SER A 132 14.28 11.82 -2.22
C SER A 132 13.55 10.51 -2.51
N PHE A 133 14.06 9.37 -2.02
CA PHE A 133 13.40 8.07 -2.22
C PHE A 133 12.12 7.93 -1.40
N LEU A 134 12.13 8.43 -0.15
CA LEU A 134 10.95 8.44 0.70
C LEU A 134 9.85 9.34 0.11
N SER A 135 10.24 10.52 -0.38
CA SER A 135 9.33 11.41 -1.09
C SER A 135 8.74 10.73 -2.33
N LEU A 136 9.53 9.97 -3.08
CA LEU A 136 9.07 9.32 -4.30
C LEU A 136 8.04 8.20 -4.03
N ALA A 137 8.29 7.35 -3.02
CA ALA A 137 7.33 6.31 -2.61
C ALA A 137 5.99 6.92 -2.16
N GLN A 138 6.04 8.03 -1.41
CA GLN A 138 4.86 8.74 -0.92
C GLN A 138 4.04 9.33 -2.08
N VAL A 139 4.70 9.95 -3.06
CA VAL A 139 3.99 10.55 -4.18
C VAL A 139 3.34 9.47 -5.06
N PHE A 140 4.05 8.36 -5.37
CA PHE A 140 3.43 7.23 -6.06
C PHE A 140 2.26 6.64 -5.27
N TYR A 141 2.38 6.54 -3.94
CA TYR A 141 1.30 6.04 -3.10
C TYR A 141 0.06 6.95 -3.11
N LEU A 142 0.24 8.27 -3.01
CA LEU A 142 -0.86 9.23 -3.12
C LEU A 142 -1.51 9.17 -4.51
N GLY A 143 -0.71 9.09 -5.57
CA GLY A 143 -1.22 8.89 -6.93
C GLY A 143 -2.04 7.61 -7.04
N PHE A 144 -1.55 6.50 -6.44
CA PHE A 144 -2.27 5.24 -6.35
C PHE A 144 -3.62 5.42 -5.64
N LEU A 145 -3.67 6.08 -4.49
CA LEU A 145 -4.91 6.29 -3.74
C LEU A 145 -5.96 7.08 -4.53
N LEU A 146 -5.55 8.12 -5.23
CA LEU A 146 -6.43 8.92 -6.09
C LEU A 146 -6.97 8.09 -7.26
N LEU A 147 -6.09 7.34 -7.94
CA LEU A 147 -6.49 6.45 -9.03
C LEU A 147 -7.41 5.33 -8.52
N LEU A 148 -7.18 4.82 -7.32
CA LEU A 148 -7.99 3.78 -6.70
C LEU A 148 -9.43 4.25 -6.49
N ILE A 149 -9.64 5.51 -6.06
CA ILE A 149 -10.99 6.10 -6.01
C ILE A 149 -11.62 6.11 -7.40
N LEU A 150 -10.89 6.53 -8.43
CA LEU A 150 -11.42 6.57 -9.80
C LEU A 150 -11.81 5.18 -10.30
N VAL A 151 -10.96 4.17 -10.10
CA VAL A 151 -11.24 2.77 -10.45
C VAL A 151 -12.48 2.26 -9.71
N TYR A 152 -12.56 2.51 -8.39
CA TYR A 152 -13.70 2.09 -7.57
C TYR A 152 -15.02 2.74 -8.02
N ARG A 153 -15.01 4.02 -8.39
CA ARG A 153 -16.22 4.69 -8.91
C ARG A 153 -16.65 4.15 -10.29
N ARG A 154 -15.74 3.59 -11.07
CA ARG A 154 -16.03 3.03 -12.41
C ARG A 154 -16.51 1.60 -12.37
N ASP A 155 -15.85 0.76 -11.58
CA ASP A 155 -16.24 -0.62 -11.39
C ASP A 155 -16.16 -0.97 -9.89
N PRO A 156 -17.25 -0.70 -9.13
CA PRO A 156 -17.31 -1.01 -7.71
C PRO A 156 -17.19 -2.50 -7.41
N SER A 157 -17.31 -3.38 -8.41
CA SER A 157 -17.14 -4.82 -8.20
C SER A 157 -15.70 -5.19 -7.87
N LEU A 158 -14.71 -4.44 -8.36
CA LEU A 158 -13.28 -4.77 -8.25
C LEU A 158 -12.74 -4.75 -6.82
N PHE A 159 -13.26 -3.89 -5.95
CA PHE A 159 -12.79 -3.75 -4.56
C PHE A 159 -13.97 -3.64 -3.59
N SER A 160 -13.84 -4.20 -2.39
CA SER A 160 -14.78 -3.93 -1.30
C SER A 160 -14.58 -2.49 -0.78
N PRO A 161 -15.63 -1.78 -0.33
CA PRO A 161 -15.46 -0.52 0.40
C PRO A 161 -14.43 -0.63 1.53
N LEU A 162 -14.39 -1.77 2.22
CA LEU A 162 -13.45 -2.03 3.31
C LEU A 162 -12.00 -2.03 2.83
N THR A 163 -11.74 -2.56 1.64
CA THR A 163 -10.41 -2.52 1.00
C THR A 163 -9.99 -1.09 0.69
N ILE A 164 -10.92 -0.26 0.17
CA ILE A 164 -10.64 1.16 -0.12
C ILE A 164 -10.33 1.91 1.18
N ILE A 165 -11.15 1.71 2.22
CA ILE A 165 -10.94 2.31 3.53
C ILE A 165 -9.58 1.90 4.10
N GLY A 166 -9.20 0.63 4.02
CA GLY A 166 -7.90 0.15 4.51
C GLY A 166 -6.71 0.84 3.85
N PHE A 167 -6.72 0.99 2.52
CA PHE A 167 -5.67 1.73 1.81
C PHE A 167 -5.60 3.21 2.22
N TRP A 168 -6.75 3.86 2.40
CA TRP A 168 -6.79 5.25 2.85
C TRP A 168 -6.42 5.41 4.33
N PHE A 169 -6.74 4.43 5.17
CA PHE A 169 -6.40 4.40 6.59
C PHE A 169 -4.88 4.39 6.81
N LEU A 170 -4.09 3.91 5.84
CA LEU A 170 -2.63 4.05 5.87
C LEU A 170 -2.17 5.50 6.06
N LEU A 171 -2.93 6.50 5.59
CA LEU A 171 -2.58 7.91 5.81
C LEU A 171 -2.68 8.31 7.29
N VAL A 172 -3.58 7.69 8.05
CA VAL A 172 -3.66 7.88 9.52
C VAL A 172 -2.40 7.32 10.16
N PHE A 173 -1.97 6.12 9.75
CA PHE A 173 -0.69 5.55 10.19
C PHE A 173 0.49 6.48 9.86
N VAL A 174 0.56 7.04 8.65
CA VAL A 174 1.63 7.98 8.27
C VAL A 174 1.60 9.24 9.14
N ALA A 175 0.43 9.84 9.35
CA ALA A 175 0.27 11.04 10.18
C ALA A 175 0.72 10.79 11.62
N VAL A 176 0.25 9.69 12.24
CA VAL A 176 0.65 9.32 13.59
C VAL A 176 2.15 9.01 13.66
N THR A 177 2.70 8.33 12.66
CA THR A 177 4.14 8.01 12.62
C THR A 177 5.02 9.24 12.52
N ILE A 178 4.60 10.28 11.81
CA ILE A 178 5.31 11.57 11.80
C ILE A 178 5.34 12.17 13.21
N VAL A 179 4.19 12.19 13.90
CA VAL A 179 4.07 12.73 15.26
C VAL A 179 4.89 11.92 16.26
N THR A 180 4.77 10.59 16.25
CA THR A 180 5.51 9.71 17.16
C THR A 180 7.00 9.77 16.92
N THR A 181 7.43 9.88 15.65
CA THR A 181 8.84 10.10 15.30
C THR A 181 9.34 11.42 15.87
N TYR A 182 8.59 12.51 15.71
CA TYR A 182 8.95 13.82 16.26
C TYR A 182 9.09 13.79 17.79
N ILE A 183 8.14 13.16 18.49
CA ILE A 183 8.22 12.99 19.95
C ILE A 183 9.48 12.18 20.32
N ALA A 184 9.72 11.05 19.63
CA ALA A 184 10.88 10.21 19.92
C ALA A 184 12.21 10.94 19.70
N THR A 185 12.39 11.62 18.57
CA THR A 185 13.69 12.19 18.20
C THR A 185 13.94 13.59 18.75
N VAL A 186 12.91 14.44 18.78
CA VAL A 186 13.07 15.85 19.20
C VAL A 186 12.77 16.03 20.69
N GLN A 187 11.71 15.41 21.20
CA GLN A 187 11.32 15.61 22.61
C GLN A 187 12.07 14.65 23.56
N LEU A 188 12.20 13.38 23.17
CA LEU A 188 12.86 12.36 24.00
C LEU A 188 14.36 12.20 23.70
N GLY A 189 14.87 12.86 22.65
CA GLY A 189 16.29 12.82 22.26
C GLY A 189 16.78 11.44 21.79
N LEU A 190 15.87 10.54 21.42
CA LEU A 190 16.21 9.20 20.95
C LEU A 190 16.68 9.24 19.49
N PRO A 191 17.58 8.34 19.06
CA PRO A 191 18.15 8.41 17.71
C PRO A 191 17.12 8.12 16.61
N SER A 192 16.07 7.35 16.89
CA SER A 192 15.00 7.04 15.94
C SER A 192 13.76 6.48 16.65
N LEU A 193 12.61 6.47 15.95
CA LEU A 193 11.34 5.95 16.47
C LEU A 193 11.45 4.53 17.08
N PRO A 194 12.17 3.56 16.49
CA PRO A 194 12.30 2.22 17.08
C PRO A 194 12.91 2.16 18.47
N HIS A 195 13.61 3.22 18.92
CA HIS A 195 14.16 3.30 20.27
C HIS A 195 13.11 3.72 21.31
N ALA A 196 11.95 4.22 20.87
CA ALA A 196 10.79 4.53 21.70
C ALA A 196 9.73 3.42 21.53
N ASP A 197 9.92 2.27 22.18
CA ASP A 197 9.13 1.05 21.92
C ASP A 197 7.61 1.25 21.94
N VAL A 198 7.07 2.00 22.91
CA VAL A 198 5.63 2.31 22.99
C VAL A 198 5.15 3.13 21.79
N LEU A 199 5.90 4.17 21.42
CA LEU A 199 5.56 5.04 20.29
C LEU A 199 5.68 4.29 18.96
N HIS A 200 6.69 3.42 18.85
CA HIS A 200 6.89 2.58 17.69
C HIS A 200 5.78 1.52 17.55
N GLY A 201 5.47 0.79 18.61
CA GLY A 201 4.41 -0.20 18.64
C GLY A 201 3.03 0.40 18.36
N LEU A 202 2.76 1.61 18.88
CA LEU A 202 1.55 2.37 18.55
C LEU A 202 1.45 2.62 17.05
N SER A 203 2.49 3.18 16.43
CA SER A 203 2.55 3.39 14.99
C SER A 203 2.33 2.09 14.22
N GLU A 204 3.09 1.05 14.52
CA GLU A 204 3.00 -0.24 13.80
C GLU A 204 1.61 -0.89 13.94
N SER A 205 0.94 -0.70 15.08
CA SER A 205 -0.43 -1.22 15.27
C SER A 205 -1.45 -0.59 14.30
N LEU A 206 -1.28 0.68 13.93
CA LEU A 206 -2.13 1.34 12.94
C LEU A 206 -1.88 0.81 11.52
N LEU A 207 -0.64 0.45 11.21
CA LEU A 207 -0.30 -0.24 9.96
C LEU A 207 -0.97 -1.62 9.92
N SER A 208 -0.98 -2.35 11.04
CA SER A 208 -1.68 -3.65 11.16
C SER A 208 -3.18 -3.50 10.91
N VAL A 209 -3.81 -2.51 11.52
CA VAL A 209 -5.23 -2.19 11.26
C VAL A 209 -5.47 -1.90 9.78
N ALA A 210 -4.63 -1.09 9.13
CA ALA A 210 -4.75 -0.82 7.70
C ALA A 210 -4.70 -2.11 6.86
N ASN A 211 -3.70 -2.96 7.11
CA ASN A 211 -3.49 -4.22 6.39
C ASN A 211 -4.65 -5.20 6.60
N LEU A 212 -5.15 -5.29 7.84
CA LEU A 212 -6.28 -6.13 8.19
C LEU A 212 -7.57 -5.69 7.46
N LEU A 213 -7.84 -4.37 7.38
CA LEU A 213 -8.98 -3.84 6.62
C LEU A 213 -8.89 -4.21 5.13
N VAL A 214 -7.70 -4.08 4.53
CA VAL A 214 -7.45 -4.49 3.13
C VAL A 214 -7.72 -5.99 2.96
N ALA A 215 -7.16 -6.83 3.84
CA ALA A 215 -7.30 -8.28 3.78
C ALA A 215 -8.75 -8.73 3.97
N LEU A 216 -9.46 -8.20 4.98
CA LEU A 216 -10.86 -8.52 5.23
C LEU A 216 -11.75 -8.08 4.07
N GLY A 217 -11.51 -6.90 3.48
CA GLY A 217 -12.27 -6.44 2.32
C GLY A 217 -12.07 -7.33 1.09
N ALA A 218 -10.85 -7.82 0.87
CA ALA A 218 -10.56 -8.78 -0.20
C ALA A 218 -11.21 -10.14 0.06
N LEU A 219 -11.17 -10.62 1.31
CA LEU A 219 -11.81 -11.87 1.72
C LEU A 219 -13.33 -11.81 1.54
N GLN A 220 -13.97 -10.68 1.84
CA GLN A 220 -15.40 -10.47 1.60
C GLN A 220 -15.75 -10.67 0.12
N ARG A 221 -14.99 -10.05 -0.81
CA ARG A 221 -15.22 -10.20 -2.26
C ARG A 221 -15.01 -11.63 -2.73
N LEU A 222 -13.97 -12.30 -2.24
CA LEU A 222 -13.71 -13.70 -2.56
C LEU A 222 -14.88 -14.61 -2.14
N ARG A 223 -15.39 -14.44 -0.91
CA ARG A 223 -16.52 -15.21 -0.39
C ARG A 223 -17.79 -14.98 -1.21
N THR A 224 -18.09 -13.74 -1.58
CA THR A 224 -19.25 -13.43 -2.43
C THR A 224 -19.22 -14.18 -3.77
N VAL A 225 -18.05 -14.27 -4.41
CA VAL A 225 -17.92 -15.02 -5.66
C VAL A 225 -18.08 -16.52 -5.45
N ASP A 226 -17.42 -17.07 -4.43
CA ASP A 226 -17.47 -18.50 -4.13
C ASP A 226 -18.90 -18.97 -3.79
N ASP A 227 -19.64 -18.18 -3.03
CA ASP A 227 -21.04 -18.46 -2.69
C ASP A 227 -21.95 -18.40 -3.94
N GLY A 228 -21.72 -17.42 -4.82
CA GLY A 228 -22.44 -17.31 -6.09
C GLY A 228 -22.23 -18.53 -6.99
N MET A 229 -20.98 -19.00 -7.09
CA MET A 229 -20.65 -20.21 -7.85
C MET A 229 -21.32 -21.46 -7.27
N ARG A 230 -21.29 -21.64 -5.94
CA ARG A 230 -21.94 -22.79 -5.27
C ARG A 230 -23.44 -22.86 -5.54
N ARG A 231 -24.14 -21.72 -5.44
CA ARG A 231 -25.59 -21.66 -5.70
C ARG A 231 -25.94 -22.04 -7.14
N PHE A 232 -25.12 -21.58 -8.11
CA PHE A 232 -25.32 -21.91 -9.52
C PHE A 232 -25.15 -23.41 -9.81
N THR A 233 -24.19 -24.08 -9.15
CA THR A 233 -24.00 -25.53 -9.28
C THR A 233 -25.19 -26.31 -8.71
N ILE A 234 -25.69 -25.94 -7.53
CA ILE A 234 -26.85 -26.62 -6.90
C ILE A 234 -28.13 -26.45 -7.73
N SER A 235 -28.36 -25.29 -8.36
CA SER A 235 -29.54 -25.10 -9.21
C SER A 235 -29.55 -25.92 -10.51
N ARG A 236 -28.42 -26.55 -10.86
CA ARG A 236 -28.26 -27.34 -12.10
C ARG A 236 -28.20 -28.84 -11.88
N SER A 237 -28.18 -29.29 -10.63
CA SER A 237 -28.26 -30.71 -10.22
C SER A 237 -29.69 -31.08 -9.86
#